data_AF-A0A435XU01-F1
#
_entry.id   AF-A0A435XU01-F1
#
_cell.length_a   1.000
_cell.length_b   1.000
_cell.length_c   1.000
_cell.angle_alpha   90.00
_cell.angle_beta   90.00
_cell.angle_gamma   90.00
#
_symmetry.space_group_name_H-M   'P 1'
#
loop_
_entity.id
_entity.type
_entity.pdbx_description
1 polymer ?
#
loop_
_entity_poly.entity_id
_entity_poly.type
_entity_poly.pdbx_seq_one_letter_code
_entity_poly.pdbx_strand_id
1 'polypeptide(L)'
;MSATADKDAPAGAAGSRRSSAAGDLWRSLDEMAGTPDLGRFIEAEFPSIAERLPQNLDRRTLLKLAGASLSLAGLTACGRAEDIVPYVRQPENVIPGRPLYYATTLCSGGYGIGAVVESHEGRPTKVEGNTDHPASLGATDAVMQAQVLALFDPDRSRT
;
A
#
# COMPACT_ATOMS: atom_id res chain seq x y z
N MET A 1 -23.11 -43.08 31.48
CA MET A 1 -22.19 -43.74 32.43
C MET A 1 -20.84 -43.06 32.29
N SER A 2 -20.43 -42.37 33.35
CA SER A 2 -19.18 -41.61 33.41
C SER A 2 -17.98 -42.49 33.73
N ALA A 3 -16.81 -42.04 33.24
CA ALA A 3 -15.44 -42.14 33.78
C ALA A 3 -14.87 -43.51 34.21
N THR A 4 -13.68 -43.84 33.70
CA THR A 4 -12.40 -43.76 34.44
C THR A 4 -11.22 -43.69 33.48
N ALA A 5 -10.18 -42.97 33.91
CA ALA A 5 -8.89 -42.80 33.25
C ALA A 5 -8.06 -44.09 33.22
N ASP A 6 -7.14 -44.18 32.25
CA ASP A 6 -5.79 -44.70 32.51
C ASP A 6 -4.76 -43.93 31.68
N LYS A 7 -3.59 -43.83 32.27
CA LYS A 7 -2.50 -42.89 32.04
C LYS A 7 -1.30 -43.70 31.60
N ASP A 8 -0.78 -43.44 30.41
CA ASP A 8 0.57 -43.87 30.05
C ASP A 8 1.25 -42.79 29.21
N ALA A 9 2.11 -42.03 29.88
CA ALA A 9 3.10 -41.19 29.26
C ALA A 9 4.39 -42.02 29.11
N PRO A 10 5.03 -42.08 27.92
CA PRO A 10 6.45 -42.35 27.84
C PRO A 10 7.17 -40.99 27.97
N ALA A 11 7.70 -40.69 29.14
CA ALA A 11 9.07 -41.00 29.52
C ALA A 11 10.11 -40.18 28.74
N GLY A 12 10.50 -39.06 29.35
CA GLY A 12 11.89 -38.60 29.29
C GLY A 12 12.29 -37.72 28.12
N ALA A 13 11.77 -36.48 28.08
CA ALA A 13 12.56 -35.35 27.58
C ALA A 13 13.73 -35.08 28.54
N ALA A 14 14.69 -36.01 28.60
CA ALA A 14 15.96 -35.79 29.25
C ALA A 14 16.78 -34.89 28.33
N GLY A 15 16.74 -33.58 28.59
CA GLY A 15 17.59 -32.59 27.96
C GLY A 15 19.06 -32.87 28.23
N SER A 16 19.64 -33.80 27.48
CA SER A 16 21.09 -33.90 27.32
C SER A 16 21.53 -32.69 26.50
N ARG A 17 21.91 -31.61 27.19
CA ARG A 17 22.69 -30.53 26.58
C ARG A 17 24.06 -31.09 26.19
N ARG A 18 24.12 -31.75 25.04
CA ARG A 18 25.40 -32.01 24.37
C ARG A 18 25.91 -30.64 23.92
N SER A 19 27.04 -30.21 24.47
CA SER A 19 27.72 -28.99 24.03
C SER A 19 28.05 -29.15 22.56
N SER A 20 27.46 -28.33 21.70
CA SER A 20 27.89 -28.21 20.30
C SER A 20 29.39 -27.92 20.28
N ALA A 21 30.15 -28.71 19.53
CA ALA A 21 31.53 -28.37 19.22
C ALA A 21 31.54 -26.97 18.57
N ALA A 22 32.54 -26.16 18.89
CA ALA A 22 32.65 -24.77 18.41
C ALA A 22 32.77 -24.76 16.88
N GLY A 23 31.63 -24.68 16.19
CA GLY A 23 31.55 -24.74 14.73
C GLY A 23 30.18 -25.13 14.17
N ASP A 24 29.36 -25.90 14.91
CA ASP A 24 28.03 -26.29 14.41
C ASP A 24 26.99 -25.21 14.71
N LEU A 25 26.55 -24.51 13.66
CA LEU A 25 25.51 -23.48 13.74
C LEU A 25 24.14 -24.12 13.49
N TRP A 26 23.47 -24.53 14.56
CA TRP A 26 22.10 -25.06 14.52
C TRP A 26 21.08 -23.90 14.55
N ARG A 27 20.03 -23.96 13.72
CA ARG A 27 19.00 -22.92 13.63
C ARG A 27 17.77 -23.21 14.50
N SER A 28 17.51 -24.48 14.83
CA SER A 28 16.45 -24.88 15.75
C SER A 28 16.84 -26.06 16.64
N LEU A 29 16.08 -26.26 17.73
CA LEU A 29 16.28 -27.39 18.63
C LEU A 29 15.96 -28.74 17.95
N ASP A 30 14.99 -28.75 17.03
CA ASP A 30 14.65 -29.93 16.24
C ASP A 30 15.75 -30.31 15.25
N GLU A 31 16.43 -29.31 14.69
CA GLU A 31 17.61 -29.51 13.83
C GLU A 31 18.73 -30.16 14.66
N MET A 32 19.00 -29.62 15.86
CA MET A 32 19.97 -30.17 16.82
C MET A 32 19.65 -31.59 17.28
N ALA A 33 18.37 -31.92 17.42
CA ALA A 33 17.92 -33.24 17.79
C ALA A 33 17.96 -34.24 16.61
N GLY A 34 18.10 -33.77 15.37
CA GLY A 34 18.11 -34.61 14.17
C GLY A 34 16.79 -35.35 13.97
N THR A 35 15.66 -34.73 14.32
CA THR A 35 14.36 -35.39 14.27
C THR A 35 13.92 -35.68 12.81
N PRO A 36 13.42 -36.88 12.51
CA PRO A 36 13.01 -37.26 11.15
C PRO A 36 11.76 -36.51 10.66
N ASP A 37 10.97 -35.94 11.56
CA ASP A 37 9.81 -35.10 11.22
C ASP A 37 10.23 -33.78 10.57
N LEU A 38 11.32 -33.16 11.03
CA LEU A 38 11.84 -31.92 10.46
C LEU A 38 12.33 -32.10 9.03
N GLY A 39 13.03 -33.21 8.75
CA GLY A 39 13.51 -33.52 7.39
C GLY A 39 12.36 -33.63 6.39
N ARG A 40 11.27 -34.31 6.76
CA ARG A 40 10.05 -34.40 5.95
C ARG A 40 9.39 -33.04 5.74
N PHE A 41 9.36 -32.19 6.77
CA PHE A 41 8.79 -30.86 6.67
C PHE A 41 9.57 -29.96 5.68
N ILE A 42 10.90 -29.94 5.79
CA ILE A 42 11.77 -29.15 4.90
C ILE A 42 11.64 -29.61 3.43
N GLU A 43 11.59 -30.92 3.20
CA GLU A 43 11.46 -31.49 1.85
C GLU A 43 10.09 -31.19 1.22
N ALA A 44 9.04 -31.10 2.04
CA ALA A 44 7.68 -30.78 1.58
C ALA A 44 7.44 -29.29 1.31
N GLU A 45 8.15 -28.38 1.98
CA GLU A 45 7.82 -26.95 1.97
C GLU A 45 8.34 -26.23 0.71
N PHE A 46 9.49 -26.65 0.17
CA PHE A 46 10.09 -26.00 -1.02
C PHE A 46 10.71 -26.97 -2.05
N PRO A 47 9.96 -27.96 -2.57
CA PRO A 47 10.49 -28.97 -3.49
C PRO A 47 11.12 -28.36 -4.76
N SER A 48 10.52 -27.29 -5.30
CA SER A 48 11.01 -26.63 -6.51
C SER A 48 12.31 -25.82 -6.32
N ILE A 49 12.62 -25.39 -5.10
CA ILE A 49 13.83 -24.62 -4.77
C ILE A 49 14.96 -25.58 -4.45
N ALA A 50 14.67 -26.66 -3.72
CA ALA A 50 15.65 -27.68 -3.33
C ALA A 50 16.31 -28.37 -4.55
N GLU A 51 15.53 -28.68 -5.60
CA GLU A 51 16.05 -29.27 -6.84
C GLU A 51 16.94 -28.31 -7.65
N ARG A 52 16.72 -27.00 -7.52
CA ARG A 52 17.41 -25.95 -8.28
C ARG A 52 18.60 -25.35 -7.55
N LEU A 53 18.73 -25.61 -6.25
CA LEU A 53 19.85 -25.14 -5.44
C LEU A 53 21.04 -26.09 -5.58
N PRO A 54 22.24 -25.60 -5.90
CA PRO A 54 23.42 -26.45 -5.87
C PRO A 54 23.65 -26.94 -4.43
N GLN A 55 23.87 -28.25 -4.27
CA GLN A 55 24.06 -28.90 -2.96
C GLN A 55 25.23 -28.33 -2.14
N ASN A 56 26.13 -27.56 -2.77
CA ASN A 56 27.17 -26.78 -2.13
C ASN A 56 27.01 -25.30 -2.51
N LEU A 57 26.25 -24.56 -1.70
CA LEU A 57 26.14 -23.10 -1.84
C LEU A 57 27.41 -22.41 -1.34
N ASP A 58 28.25 -21.96 -2.27
CA ASP A 58 29.34 -21.03 -1.93
C ASP A 58 28.76 -19.65 -1.54
N ARG A 59 29.44 -18.96 -0.61
CA ARG A 59 29.09 -17.60 -0.16
C ARG A 59 28.93 -16.65 -1.34
N ARG A 60 29.79 -16.79 -2.36
CA ARG A 60 29.73 -16.00 -3.58
C ARG A 60 28.45 -16.24 -4.38
N THR A 61 27.97 -17.49 -4.44
CA THR A 61 26.75 -17.85 -5.15
C THR A 61 25.51 -17.30 -4.45
N LEU A 62 25.50 -17.33 -3.11
CA LEU A 62 24.44 -16.70 -2.32
C LEU A 62 24.40 -15.18 -2.55
N LEU A 63 25.53 -14.50 -2.47
CA LEU A 63 25.60 -13.05 -2.72
C LEU A 63 25.17 -12.67 -4.15
N LYS A 64 25.48 -13.51 -5.14
CA LYS A 64 25.00 -13.32 -6.52
C LYS A 64 23.47 -13.43 -6.60
N LEU A 65 22.87 -14.43 -5.97
CA LEU A 65 21.41 -14.61 -5.95
C LEU A 65 20.72 -13.45 -5.22
N ALA A 66 21.23 -13.04 -4.06
CA ALA A 66 20.71 -11.92 -3.30
C ALA A 66 20.83 -10.58 -4.07
N GLY A 67 21.96 -10.36 -4.76
CA GLY A 67 22.15 -9.21 -5.63
C GLY A 67 21.23 -9.22 -6.85
N ALA A 68 21.00 -10.41 -7.44
CA ALA A 68 20.06 -10.58 -8.55
C ALA A 68 18.61 -10.30 -8.12
N SER A 69 18.18 -10.76 -6.95
CA SER A 69 16.84 -10.47 -6.44
C SER A 69 16.65 -8.99 -6.10
N LEU A 70 17.67 -8.35 -5.50
CA LEU A 70 17.64 -6.92 -5.18
C LEU A 70 17.66 -6.04 -6.43
N SER A 71 18.41 -6.42 -7.47
CA SER A 71 18.40 -5.67 -8.73
C SER A 71 17.08 -5.80 -9.48
N LEU A 72 16.45 -6.98 -9.53
CA LEU A 72 15.12 -7.13 -10.14
C LEU A 72 14.06 -6.29 -9.42
N ALA A 73 14.10 -6.23 -8.09
CA ALA A 73 13.18 -5.42 -7.29
C ALA A 73 13.52 -3.91 -7.31
N GLY A 74 14.81 -3.56 -7.44
CA GLY A 74 15.28 -2.18 -7.38
C GLY A 74 15.18 -1.42 -8.72
N LEU A 75 15.16 -2.11 -9.85
CA LEU A 75 15.07 -1.49 -11.18
C LEU A 75 13.68 -0.90 -11.50
N THR A 76 12.66 -1.15 -10.67
CA THR A 76 11.34 -0.50 -10.80
C THR A 76 11.27 0.87 -10.11
N ALA A 77 12.36 1.35 -9.50
CA ALA A 77 12.38 2.63 -8.80
C ALA A 77 12.30 3.86 -9.73
N CYS A 78 12.62 3.71 -11.02
CA CYS A 78 12.48 4.76 -12.00
C CYS A 78 11.10 4.68 -12.68
N GLY A 79 10.23 5.63 -12.37
CA GLY A 79 8.96 5.81 -13.08
C GLY A 79 9.18 6.33 -14.50
N ARG A 80 8.13 6.26 -15.32
CA ARG A 80 8.11 6.95 -16.62
C ARG A 80 8.21 8.46 -16.38
N ALA A 81 8.95 9.17 -17.23
CA ALA A 81 8.96 10.62 -17.20
C ALA A 81 7.55 11.15 -17.48
N GLU A 82 7.05 12.02 -16.59
CA GLU A 82 5.76 12.69 -16.76
C GLU A 82 5.94 13.92 -17.66
N ASP A 83 4.99 14.14 -18.56
CA ASP A 83 5.01 15.28 -19.48
C ASP A 83 4.44 16.53 -18.78
N ILE A 84 5.21 17.63 -18.78
CA ILE A 84 4.78 18.92 -18.23
C ILE A 84 4.43 19.86 -19.40
N VAL A 85 3.14 20.15 -19.58
CA VAL A 85 2.63 20.98 -20.68
C VAL A 85 2.31 22.40 -20.17
N PRO A 86 3.09 23.43 -20.54
CA PRO A 86 2.82 24.81 -20.15
C PRO A 86 1.73 25.45 -21.02
N TYR A 87 1.21 26.59 -20.55
CA TYR A 87 0.29 27.42 -21.34
C TYR A 87 0.95 27.94 -22.62
N VAL A 88 0.30 27.75 -23.77
CA VAL A 88 0.71 28.37 -25.04
C VAL A 88 0.54 29.89 -24.99
N ARG A 89 -0.56 30.36 -24.37
CA ARG A 89 -0.83 31.77 -24.07
C ARG A 89 -1.33 31.84 -22.64
N GLN A 90 -0.49 32.32 -21.73
CA GLN A 90 -0.85 32.40 -20.32
C GLN A 90 -1.82 33.57 -20.09
N PRO A 91 -2.97 33.33 -19.44
CA PRO A 91 -3.83 34.42 -18.99
C PRO A 91 -3.21 35.15 -17.79
N GLU A 92 -3.35 36.47 -17.76
CA GLU A 92 -2.66 37.36 -16.79
C GLU A 92 -2.99 37.04 -15.33
N ASN A 93 -4.20 36.57 -15.06
CA ASN A 93 -4.72 36.35 -13.71
C ASN A 93 -4.40 34.95 -13.16
N VAL A 94 -3.80 34.04 -13.94
CA VAL A 94 -3.56 32.65 -13.53
C VAL A 94 -2.07 32.40 -13.32
N ILE A 95 -1.69 32.17 -12.07
CA ILE A 95 -0.35 31.75 -11.67
C ILE A 95 -0.41 30.25 -11.37
N PRO A 96 0.27 29.39 -12.16
CA PRO A 96 0.33 27.96 -11.89
C PRO A 96 0.75 27.66 -10.45
N GLY A 97 0.05 26.73 -9.79
CA GLY A 97 0.28 26.38 -8.39
C GLY A 97 -0.37 27.29 -7.33
N ARG A 98 -0.98 28.42 -7.71
CA ARG A 98 -1.79 29.23 -6.78
C ARG A 98 -3.28 29.11 -7.10
N PRO A 99 -4.13 28.73 -6.13
CA PRO A 99 -5.57 28.70 -6.36
C PRO A 99 -6.15 30.11 -6.50
N LEU A 100 -7.19 30.21 -7.32
CA LEU A 100 -8.04 31.38 -7.48
C LEU A 100 -9.41 31.09 -6.90
N TYR A 101 -10.02 32.09 -6.26
CA TYR A 101 -11.34 31.97 -5.66
C TYR A 101 -12.34 32.78 -6.45
N TYR A 102 -13.40 32.12 -6.92
CA TYR A 102 -14.48 32.76 -7.68
C TYR A 102 -15.77 32.73 -6.87
N ALA A 103 -16.38 33.91 -6.67
CA ALA A 103 -17.73 34.00 -6.12
C ALA A 103 -18.75 33.59 -7.21
N THR A 104 -19.56 32.59 -6.90
CA THR A 104 -20.59 32.03 -7.78
C THR A 104 -21.84 31.66 -6.99
N THR A 105 -22.85 31.11 -7.64
CA THR A 105 -24.08 30.61 -7.00
C THR A 105 -24.36 29.18 -7.47
N LEU A 106 -24.83 28.34 -6.54
CA LEU A 106 -25.25 26.97 -6.81
C LEU A 106 -26.75 26.85 -6.61
N CYS A 107 -27.42 26.14 -7.51
CA CYS A 107 -28.86 25.90 -7.39
C CYS A 107 -29.13 24.72 -6.45
N SER A 108 -29.90 24.95 -5.40
CA SER A 108 -30.40 23.90 -4.50
C SER A 108 -31.90 24.09 -4.28
N GLY A 109 -32.71 23.09 -4.65
CA GLY A 109 -34.17 23.13 -4.48
C GLY A 109 -34.87 24.31 -5.19
N GLY A 110 -34.30 24.82 -6.28
CA GLY A 110 -34.83 26.00 -7.00
C GLY A 110 -34.36 27.36 -6.47
N TYR A 111 -33.58 27.39 -5.40
CA TYR A 111 -32.97 28.61 -4.84
C TYR A 111 -31.48 28.68 -5.15
N GLY A 112 -30.97 29.89 -5.34
CA GLY A 112 -29.53 30.15 -5.48
C GLY A 112 -28.87 30.31 -4.12
N ILE A 113 -27.89 29.46 -3.81
CA ILE A 113 -27.03 29.56 -2.64
C ILE A 113 -25.67 30.11 -3.09
N GLY A 114 -25.24 31.23 -2.51
CA GLY A 114 -23.92 31.79 -2.78
C GLY A 114 -22.80 30.86 -2.34
N ALA A 115 -21.81 30.71 -3.21
CA ALA A 115 -20.64 29.87 -2.99
C ALA A 115 -19.37 30.58 -3.47
N VAL A 116 -18.24 30.23 -2.88
CA VAL A 116 -16.92 30.60 -3.34
C VAL A 116 -16.22 29.33 -3.78
N VAL A 117 -15.79 29.27 -5.04
CA VAL A 117 -15.18 28.08 -5.63
C VAL A 117 -13.69 28.31 -5.79
N GLU A 118 -12.91 27.41 -5.23
CA GLU A 118 -11.48 27.31 -5.47
C GLU A 118 -11.24 26.68 -6.83
N SER A 119 -10.45 27.35 -7.66
CA SER A 119 -10.09 26.91 -8.99
C SER A 119 -8.57 26.92 -9.14
N HIS A 120 -8.01 25.78 -9.52
CA HIS A 120 -6.62 25.68 -9.96
C HIS A 120 -6.61 25.70 -11.47
N GLU A 121 -5.95 26.69 -12.08
CA GLU A 121 -5.71 26.67 -13.53
C GLU A 121 -7.00 26.53 -14.37
N GLY A 122 -8.10 27.13 -13.89
CA GLY A 122 -9.43 27.05 -14.52
C GLY A 122 -10.24 25.79 -14.19
N ARG A 123 -9.68 24.85 -13.43
CA ARG A 123 -10.39 23.67 -12.93
C ARG A 123 -10.90 23.92 -11.50
N PRO A 124 -12.23 23.97 -11.27
CA PRO A 124 -12.77 24.02 -9.92
C PRO A 124 -12.42 22.74 -9.15
N THR A 125 -11.88 22.87 -7.94
CA THR A 125 -11.45 21.73 -7.10
C THR A 125 -12.27 21.64 -5.82
N LYS A 126 -12.70 22.77 -5.28
CA LYS A 126 -13.40 22.84 -4.00
C LYS A 126 -14.47 23.93 -4.02
N VAL A 127 -15.61 23.64 -3.41
CA VAL A 127 -16.70 24.59 -3.19
C VAL A 127 -16.72 24.95 -1.72
N GLU A 128 -16.81 26.22 -1.38
CA GLU A 128 -17.05 26.73 -0.03
C GLU A 128 -18.20 27.74 -0.03
N GLY A 129 -18.72 28.07 1.15
CA GLY A 129 -19.84 28.98 1.28
C GLY A 129 -19.37 30.41 1.12
N ASN A 130 -20.19 31.27 0.53
CA ASN A 130 -19.87 32.70 0.55
C ASN A 130 -20.30 33.31 1.90
N THR A 131 -19.38 33.98 2.59
CA THR A 131 -19.65 34.70 3.84
C THR A 131 -20.60 35.88 3.64
N ASP A 132 -20.54 36.51 2.46
CA ASP A 132 -21.36 37.69 2.13
C ASP A 132 -22.79 37.32 1.69
N HIS A 133 -23.06 36.02 1.45
CA HIS A 133 -24.36 35.57 0.99
C HIS A 133 -25.21 35.03 2.15
N PRO A 134 -26.47 35.52 2.32
CA PRO A 134 -27.28 35.24 3.50
C PRO A 134 -27.66 33.77 3.68
N ALA A 135 -27.71 33.00 2.59
CA ALA A 135 -28.07 31.58 2.65
C ALA A 135 -26.91 30.65 3.07
N SER A 136 -25.65 31.04 2.80
CA SER A 136 -24.48 30.20 3.06
C SER A 136 -23.69 30.65 4.29
N LEU A 137 -23.53 31.97 4.49
CA LEU A 137 -22.76 32.56 5.62
C LEU A 137 -21.39 31.89 5.84
N GLY A 138 -20.73 31.49 4.75
CA GLY A 138 -19.43 30.80 4.78
C GLY A 138 -19.49 29.27 4.87
N ALA A 139 -20.66 28.67 5.08
CA ALA A 139 -20.85 27.22 5.18
C ALA A 139 -21.38 26.60 3.88
N THR A 140 -21.19 25.28 3.75
CA THR A 140 -21.68 24.46 2.65
C THR A 140 -22.40 23.22 3.16
N ASP A 141 -23.38 22.76 2.39
CA ASP A 141 -24.02 21.46 2.61
C ASP A 141 -23.31 20.35 1.81
N ALA A 142 -23.58 19.09 2.16
CA ALA A 142 -23.03 17.91 1.49
C ALA A 142 -23.31 17.91 -0.02
N VAL A 143 -24.53 18.31 -0.41
CA VAL A 143 -24.92 18.41 -1.82
C VAL A 143 -24.12 19.48 -2.56
N MET A 144 -23.85 20.62 -1.91
CA MET A 144 -23.07 21.71 -2.49
C MET A 144 -21.61 21.30 -2.69
N GLN A 145 -21.01 20.62 -1.70
CA GLN A 145 -19.66 20.06 -1.80
C GLN A 145 -19.55 19.03 -2.94
N ALA A 146 -20.58 18.20 -3.10
CA ALA A 146 -20.62 17.18 -4.15
C ALA A 146 -20.78 17.75 -5.58
N GLN A 147 -21.09 19.04 -5.76
CA GLN A 147 -21.23 19.64 -7.08
C GLN A 147 -19.95 19.58 -7.92
N VAL A 148 -18.77 19.57 -7.29
CA VAL A 148 -17.50 19.38 -8.00
C VAL A 148 -17.47 18.02 -8.70
N LEU A 149 -17.93 16.97 -8.01
CA LEU A 149 -18.02 15.64 -8.59
C LEU A 149 -19.06 15.58 -9.71
N ALA A 150 -20.23 16.19 -9.51
CA ALA A 150 -21.26 16.25 -10.54
C ALA A 150 -20.79 16.96 -11.82
N LEU A 151 -19.91 17.96 -11.70
CA LEU A 151 -19.32 18.65 -12.85
C LEU A 151 -18.33 17.75 -13.62
N PHE A 152 -17.55 16.94 -12.92
CA PHE A 152 -16.55 16.03 -13.49
C PHE A 152 -17.03 14.58 -13.61
N ASP A 153 -18.34 14.36 -13.57
CA ASP A 153 -18.92 13.03 -13.71
C ASP A 153 -18.63 12.47 -15.13
N PRO A 154 -17.99 11.29 -15.27
CA PRO A 154 -17.75 10.67 -16.56
C PRO A 154 -19.03 10.40 -17.36
N ASP A 155 -20.16 10.15 -16.68
CA ASP A 155 -21.46 9.83 -17.28
C ASP A 155 -22.23 11.07 -17.72
N ARG A 156 -21.69 12.27 -17.47
CA ARG A 156 -22.29 13.53 -17.88
C ARG A 156 -22.41 13.62 -19.41
N SER A 157 -23.56 14.06 -19.91
CA SER A 157 -23.79 14.29 -21.35
C SER A 157 -22.70 15.21 -21.94
N ARG A 158 -22.16 14.77 -23.07
CA ARG A 158 -21.12 15.46 -23.85
C ARG A 158 -21.62 15.98 -25.20
N THR A 159 -22.82 15.54 -25.58
CA THR A 159 -23.53 15.76 -26.85
C THR A 159 -25.00 15.88 -26.55
#